data_AF-A0A918R0K0-F1
#
_entry.id   AF-A0A918R0K0-F1
#
_cell.length_a   1.000
_cell.length_b   1.000
_cell.length_c   1.000
_cell.angle_alpha   90.00
_cell.angle_beta   90.00
_cell.angle_gamma   90.00
#
_symmetry.space_group_name_H-M   'P 1'
#
loop_
_entity.id
_entity.type
_entity.pdbx_description
1 polymer ?
#
loop_
_entity_poly.entity_id
_entity_poly.type
_entity_poly.pdbx_seq_one_letter_code
_entity_poly.pdbx_strand_id
1 'polypeptide(L)' 'MRRCRYRGQDKVHLQHVLTAIALNIERLSGLPATEEAPPPRRPTAFQTYLDQHEIPRPKSWRTLGT' A
#
# COMPACT_ATOMS: atom_id res chain seq x y z
N MET A 1 -29.40 5.76 -10.65
CA MET A 1 -28.23 5.01 -10.13
C MET A 1 -28.00 3.75 -10.96
N ARG A 2 -26.99 3.75 -11.83
CA ARG A 2 -26.66 2.60 -12.69
C ARG A 2 -25.99 1.50 -11.85
N ARG A 3 -26.70 0.40 -11.60
CA ARG A 3 -26.09 -0.84 -11.09
C ARG A 3 -25.33 -1.49 -12.25
N CYS A 4 -24.05 -1.14 -12.41
CA CYS A 4 -23.11 -1.95 -13.18
C CYS A 4 -22.89 -3.27 -12.44
N ARG A 5 -23.83 -4.20 -12.58
CA ARG A 5 -23.66 -5.58 -12.10
C ARG A 5 -22.65 -6.23 -13.05
N TYR A 6 -21.45 -6.48 -12.54
CA TYR A 6 -20.45 -7.35 -13.16
C TYR A 6 -21.05 -8.77 -13.23
N ARG A 7 -21.89 -9.01 -14.24
CA ARG A 7 -22.51 -10.30 -14.56
C ARG A 7 -21.53 -11.02 -15.48
N GLY A 8 -20.66 -11.87 -14.94
CA GLY A 8 -19.91 -12.81 -15.78
C GLY A 8 -18.52 -13.23 -15.31
N GLN A 9 -18.04 -12.78 -14.15
CA GLN A 9 -16.83 -13.34 -13.54
C GLN A 9 -17.18 -13.90 -12.19
N ASP A 10 -16.71 -15.11 -11.92
CA ASP A 10 -17.01 -15.86 -10.72
C ASP A 10 -16.75 -15.00 -9.49
N LYS A 11 -17.83 -14.66 -8.78
CA LYS A 11 -17.77 -13.95 -7.49
C LYS A 11 -16.81 -14.63 -6.51
N VAL A 12 -16.58 -15.92 -6.74
CA VAL A 12 -15.59 -16.79 -6.10
C VAL A 12 -14.16 -16.23 -6.24
N HIS A 13 -13.75 -15.69 -7.39
CA HIS A 13 -12.40 -15.12 -7.55
C HIS A 13 -12.20 -13.90 -6.64
N LEU A 14 -13.14 -12.95 -6.67
CA LEU A 14 -13.08 -11.78 -5.78
C LEU A 14 -13.15 -12.17 -4.31
N GLN A 15 -14.01 -13.15 -3.97
CA GLN A 15 -14.10 -13.68 -2.61
C GLN A 15 -12.76 -14.29 -2.19
N HIS A 16 -12.14 -15.14 -3.02
CA HIS A 16 -10.83 -15.74 -2.71
C HIS A 16 -9.74 -14.69 -2.54
N VAL A 17 -9.70 -13.66 -3.41
CA VAL A 17 -8.73 -12.56 -3.28
C VAL A 17 -8.94 -11.82 -1.97
N LEU A 18 -10.18 -11.46 -1.61
CA LEU A 18 -10.47 -10.75 -0.37
C LEU A 18 -10.18 -11.62 0.87
N THR A 19 -10.52 -12.90 0.83
CA THR A 19 -10.21 -13.85 1.90
C THR A 19 -8.70 -14.01 2.06
N ALA A 20 -7.94 -14.14 0.97
CA ALA A 20 -6.48 -14.23 1.03
C ALA A 20 -5.84 -12.96 1.60
N ILE A 21 -6.38 -11.77 1.28
CA ILE A 21 -5.95 -10.50 1.87
C ILE A 21 -6.21 -10.48 3.37
N ALA A 22 -7.43 -10.85 3.81
CA ALA A 22 -7.79 -10.88 5.22
C ALA A 22 -6.87 -11.83 6.02
N LEU A 23 -6.65 -13.04 5.51
CA LEU A 23 -5.74 -14.02 6.12
C LEU A 23 -4.29 -13.52 6.19
N ASN A 24 -3.82 -12.82 5.15
CA ASN A 24 -2.47 -12.25 5.16
C ASN A 24 -2.32 -11.14 6.19
N ILE A 25 -3.34 -10.29 6.37
CA ILE A 25 -3.35 -9.25 7.41
C ILE A 25 -3.36 -9.89 8.79
N GLU A 26 -4.22 -10.89 9.03
CA GLU A 26 -4.31 -11.60 10.30
C GLU A 26 -2.97 -12.26 10.66
N ARG A 27 -2.34 -12.98 9.72
CA ARG A 27 -1.00 -13.56 9.90
C ARG A 27 0.05 -12.51 10.21
N LEU A 28 0.04 -11.39 9.48
CA LEU A 28 0.99 -10.29 9.70
C LEU A 28 0.77 -9.63 11.07
N SER A 29 -0.48 -9.51 11.54
CA SER A 29 -0.83 -8.92 12.83
C SER A 29 -0.45 -9.79 14.03
N GLY A 30 -0.36 -11.12 13.84
CA GLY A 30 0.09 -12.06 14.86
C GLY A 30 1.61 -12.17 14.96
N LEU A 31 2.36 -11.57 14.03
CA LEU A 31 3.82 -11.49 14.16
C LEU A 31 4.17 -10.48 15.26
N PRO A 32 5.17 -10.77 16.11
CA PRO A 32 5.64 -9.79 17.07
C PRO A 32 6.05 -8.53 16.32
N ALA A 33 5.61 -7.37 16.82
CA ALA A 33 6.11 -6.11 16.31
C ALA A 33 7.64 -6.16 16.39
N THR A 34 8.32 -5.97 15.26
CA THR A 34 9.77 -5.75 15.30
C THR A 34 9.99 -4.54 16.20
N GLU A 35 10.63 -4.75 17.35
CA GLU A 35 10.87 -3.71 18.35
C GLU A 35 11.70 -2.56 17.76
N GLU A 36 12.49 -2.86 16.74
CA GLU A 36 13.20 -1.87 15.95
C GLU A 36 12.37 -1.38 14.76
N ALA A 37 12.28 -0.05 14.65
CA ALA A 37 11.82 0.57 13.41
C ALA A 37 12.70 0.08 12.25
N PRO A 38 12.10 -0.32 11.11
CA PRO A 38 12.87 -0.69 9.93
C PRO A 38 13.86 0.43 9.59
N PRO A 39 15.10 0.10 9.19
CA PRO A 39 16.05 1.12 8.78
C PRO A 39 15.43 1.97 7.66
N PRO A 40 15.72 3.28 7.62
CA PRO A 40 15.20 4.15 6.58
C PRO A 40 15.56 3.57 5.22
N ARG A 41 14.58 3.54 4.32
CA ARG A 41 14.81 3.07 2.95
C ARG A 41 15.88 3.93 2.30
N ARG A 42 16.79 3.30 1.57
CA ARG A 42 17.74 4.02 0.72
C ARG A 42 16.96 4.89 -0.29
N PRO A 43 17.42 6.11 -0.58
CA PRO A 43 16.79 6.96 -1.56
C PRO A 43 16.68 6.26 -2.91
N THR A 44 15.54 6.40 -3.58
CA THR A 44 15.40 5.94 -4.97
C THR A 44 16.17 6.89 -5.90
N ALA A 45 16.58 6.41 -7.08
CA ALA A 45 17.23 7.27 -8.08
C ALA A 45 16.40 8.52 -8.40
N PHE A 46 15.07 8.40 -8.41
CA PHE A 46 14.16 9.53 -8.59
C PHE A 46 14.23 10.53 -7.41
N GLN A 47 14.30 10.05 -6.17
CA GLN A 47 14.48 10.93 -5.01
C GLN A 47 15.83 11.66 -5.07
N THR A 48 16.91 10.96 -5.43
CA THR A 48 18.23 11.57 -5.62
C THR A 48 18.20 12.65 -6.70
N TYR A 49 17.51 12.41 -7.82
CA TYR A 49 17.33 13.40 -8.87
C TYR A 49 16.58 14.65 -8.35
N LEU A 50 15.48 14.47 -7.62
CA LEU A 50 14.75 15.60 -7.04
C LEU A 50 15.61 16.41 -6.08
N ASP A 51 16.38 15.73 -5.22
CA ASP A 51 17.27 16.37 -4.25
C ASP A 51 18.39 17.16 -4.95
N GLN A 52 18.98 16.62 -6.02
CA GLN A 52 20.01 17.28 -6.83
C GLN A 52 19.52 18.54 -7.53
N HIS A 53 18.24 18.58 -7.90
CA HIS A 53 17.62 19.69 -8.61
C HIS A 53 16.83 20.62 -7.68
N GLU A 54 16.94 20.44 -6.35
CA GLU A 54 16.22 21.22 -5.34
C GLU A 54 14.69 21.23 -5.55
N ILE A 55 14.16 20.17 -6.17
CA ILE A 55 12.73 20.04 -6.46
C ILE A 55 12.04 19.55 -5.19
N PRO A 56 11.04 20.30 -4.65
CA PRO A 56 10.31 19.87 -3.47
C PRO A 56 9.73 18.47 -3.67
N ARG A 57 9.99 17.58 -2.72
CA ARG A 57 9.44 16.22 -2.78
C ARG A 57 7.91 16.33 -2.75
N PRO A 58 7.20 15.69 -3.69
CA PRO A 58 5.75 15.69 -3.66
C PRO A 58 5.30 15.08 -2.33
N LYS A 59 4.53 15.84 -1.54
CA LYS A 59 3.87 15.30 -0.34
C LYS A 59 3.10 14.07 -0.79
N SER A 60 3.48 12.91 -0.29
CA SER A 60 2.68 11.71 -0.51
C SER A 60 1.25 12.03 -0.05
N TRP A 61 0.23 11.50 -0.72
CA TRP A 61 -1.17 11.71 -0.32
C TRP A 61 -1.46 11.33 1.15
N ARG A 62 -0.55 10.58 1.79
CA ARG A 62 -0.58 10.24 3.22
C ARG A 62 -0.18 11.38 4.17
N THR A 63 0.38 12.47 3.66
CA THR A 63 0.88 13.62 4.45
C THR A 63 -0.09 14.81 4.44
N LEU A 64 -1.28 14.65 3.85
CA LEU A 64 -2.38 15.61 3.96
C LEU A 64 -3.14 15.30 5.26
N GLY A 65 -2.81 15.98 6.36
CA GLY A 65 -3.57 15.82 7.61
C GLY A 65 -2.84 16.10 8.93
N THR A 66 -1.57 16.49 8.93
CA THR A 66 -0.88 17.05 10.11
C THR A 66 -0.68 18.54 9.96
#